data_AF-I4EIX3-F1
#
_entry.id   AF-I4EIX3-F1
#
_cell.length_a   1.000
_cell.length_b   1.000
_cell.length_c   1.000
_cell.angle_alpha   90.00
_cell.angle_beta   90.00
_cell.angle_gamma   90.00
#
_symmetry.space_group_name_H-M   'P 1'
#
loop_
_entity.id
_entity.type
_entity.pdbx_description
1 polymer ?
#
loop_
_entity_poly.entity_id
_entity_poly.type
_entity_poly.pdbx_seq_one_letter_code
_entity_poly.pdbx_strand_id
1 'polypeptide(L)'
;MGLPIEFEFNPFSTASRAARAENAGRIGEALRLYVKAGQYERVLRCLSEALPDWPVRSSLVAAARELLALEESSAIARAAGVPETITNRLAQEAQTAGDALWRSADRVAASAAQKIGSTRLQQGLKREDEALARLRRSIQAAREGLAELTLSGEGGMDLETEDMRLRQLAQTTRELTEVLDESATY
;
A
#
# COMPACT_ATOMS: atom_id res chain seq x y z
N MET A 1 17.20 36.08 19.07
CA MET A 1 15.81 36.10 18.56
C MET A 1 15.79 35.29 17.29
N GLY A 2 15.30 34.05 17.35
CA GLY A 2 15.13 33.22 16.15
C GLY A 2 13.92 33.72 15.36
N LEU A 3 14.10 33.96 14.07
CA LEU A 3 13.01 34.33 13.17
C LEU A 3 11.94 33.23 13.20
N PRO A 4 10.64 33.58 13.17
CA PRO A 4 9.60 32.59 12.97
C PRO A 4 9.78 31.99 11.58
N ILE A 5 9.98 30.68 11.51
CA ILE A 5 9.89 29.93 10.25
C ILE A 5 8.44 30.08 9.80
N GLU A 6 8.21 30.95 8.82
CA GLU A 6 6.95 30.98 8.09
C GLU A 6 6.75 29.58 7.51
N PHE A 7 5.75 28.87 8.02
CA PHE A 7 5.27 27.62 7.45
C PHE A 7 4.72 27.99 6.07
N GLU A 8 5.57 27.90 5.05
CA GLU A 8 5.21 28.26 3.69
C GLU A 8 4.12 27.30 3.21
N PHE A 9 2.87 27.75 3.34
CA PHE A 9 1.71 27.05 2.83
C PHE A 9 1.83 27.05 1.31
N ASN A 10 2.39 25.98 0.75
CA ASN A 10 2.44 25.79 -0.69
C ASN A 10 1.15 25.06 -1.14
N PRO A 11 0.15 25.76 -1.72
CA PRO A 11 -1.11 25.16 -2.16
C PRO A 11 -0.94 24.17 -3.32
N PHE A 12 0.23 24.19 -3.96
CA PHE A 12 0.61 23.31 -5.06
C PHE A 12 1.43 22.09 -4.60
N SER A 13 1.77 22.00 -3.31
CA SER A 13 2.47 20.84 -2.77
C SER A 13 1.67 19.55 -2.97
N THR A 14 2.35 18.41 -3.08
CA THR A 14 1.73 17.08 -3.17
C THR A 14 0.80 16.83 -1.97
N ALA A 15 1.18 17.29 -0.77
CA ALA A 15 0.35 17.20 0.43
C ALA A 15 -0.95 18.01 0.32
N SER A 16 -0.88 19.25 -0.18
CA SER A 16 -2.06 20.09 -0.43
C SER A 16 -2.98 19.49 -1.49
N ARG A 17 -2.43 18.78 -2.49
CA ARG A 17 -3.22 18.02 -3.47
C ARG A 17 -3.87 16.80 -2.83
N ALA A 18 -3.17 16.07 -1.96
CA ALA A 18 -3.68 14.91 -1.24
C ALA A 18 -4.90 15.29 -0.40
N ALA A 19 -4.79 16.35 0.41
CA ALA A 19 -5.89 16.83 1.25
C ALA A 19 -7.12 17.25 0.42
N ARG A 20 -6.91 17.84 -0.76
CA ARG A 20 -8.02 18.18 -1.68
C ARG A 20 -8.68 16.93 -2.28
N ALA A 21 -7.91 15.90 -2.61
CA ALA A 21 -8.46 14.63 -3.08
C ALA A 21 -9.27 13.94 -1.97
N GLU A 22 -8.76 13.92 -0.74
CA GLU A 22 -9.43 13.38 0.45
C GLU A 22 -10.77 14.08 0.70
N ASN A 23 -10.77 15.42 0.74
CA ASN A 23 -12.00 16.22 0.91
C ASN A 23 -13.02 16.02 -0.22
N ALA A 24 -12.56 15.65 -1.41
CA ALA A 24 -13.41 15.35 -2.56
C ALA A 24 -13.91 13.90 -2.58
N GLY A 25 -13.57 13.07 -1.58
CA GLY A 25 -13.92 11.66 -1.52
C GLY A 25 -13.14 10.76 -2.50
N ARG A 26 -12.07 11.28 -3.11
CA ARG A 26 -11.17 10.52 -4.01
C ARG A 26 -10.07 9.86 -3.20
N ILE A 27 -10.45 8.84 -2.41
CA ILE A 27 -9.61 8.26 -1.36
C ILE A 27 -8.31 7.68 -1.92
N GLY A 28 -8.35 6.83 -2.94
CA GLY A 28 -7.16 6.21 -3.52
C GLY A 28 -6.22 7.22 -4.18
N GLU A 29 -6.74 8.32 -4.74
CA GLU A 29 -5.90 9.44 -5.20
C GLU A 29 -5.21 10.15 -4.02
N ALA A 30 -5.96 10.40 -2.93
CA ALA A 30 -5.39 10.99 -1.72
C ALA A 30 -4.27 10.12 -1.12
N LEU A 31 -4.49 8.81 -1.03
CA LEU A 31 -3.50 7.86 -0.50
C LEU A 31 -2.22 7.87 -1.34
N ARG A 32 -2.33 7.77 -2.68
CA ARG A 32 -1.16 7.89 -3.58
C ARG A 32 -0.37 9.17 -3.36
N LEU A 33 -1.06 10.30 -3.22
CA LEU A 33 -0.43 11.60 -3.02
C LEU A 33 0.20 11.71 -1.63
N TYR A 34 -0.43 11.17 -0.59
CA TYR A 34 0.15 11.14 0.75
C TYR A 34 1.42 10.28 0.82
N VAL A 35 1.44 9.10 0.18
CA VAL A 35 2.66 8.27 0.05
C VAL A 35 3.77 9.03 -0.66
N LYS A 36 3.46 9.64 -1.82
CA LYS A 36 4.43 10.44 -2.57
C LYS A 36 4.97 11.65 -1.80
N ALA A 37 4.20 12.17 -0.84
CA ALA A 37 4.61 13.26 0.03
C ALA A 37 5.32 12.80 1.31
N GLY A 38 5.54 11.49 1.50
CA GLY A 38 6.13 10.92 2.72
C GLY A 38 5.22 11.04 3.96
N GLN A 39 3.91 11.24 3.76
CA GLN A 39 2.95 11.46 4.85
C GLN A 39 2.27 10.15 5.27
N TYR A 40 3.04 9.19 5.75
CA TYR A 40 2.57 7.84 6.08
C TYR A 40 1.48 7.81 7.15
N GLU A 41 1.59 8.65 8.19
CA GLU A 41 0.54 8.81 9.20
C GLU A 41 -0.79 9.28 8.59
N ARG A 42 -0.75 10.14 7.57
CA ARG A 42 -1.96 10.59 6.86
C ARG A 42 -2.59 9.47 6.05
N VAL A 43 -1.81 8.58 5.45
CA VAL A 43 -2.32 7.39 4.74
C VAL A 43 -3.14 6.53 5.69
N LEU A 44 -2.58 6.17 6.84
CA LEU A 44 -3.22 5.29 7.81
C LEU A 44 -4.47 5.92 8.42
N ARG A 45 -4.41 7.22 8.74
CA ARG A 45 -5.56 7.96 9.25
C ARG A 45 -6.68 8.04 8.20
N CYS A 46 -6.34 8.38 6.96
CA CYS A 46 -7.32 8.45 5.87
C CYS A 46 -8.06 7.11 5.69
N LEU A 47 -7.35 5.98 5.67
CA LEU A 47 -7.98 4.65 5.61
C LEU A 47 -8.88 4.34 6.82
N SER A 48 -8.47 4.76 8.01
CA SER A 48 -9.20 4.46 9.24
C SER A 48 -10.48 5.30 9.37
N GLU A 49 -10.44 6.55 8.92
CA GLU A 49 -11.53 7.53 9.06
C GLU A 49 -12.49 7.54 7.85
N ALA A 50 -11.99 7.35 6.63
CA ALA A 50 -12.80 7.47 5.42
C ALA A 50 -13.62 6.20 5.10
N LEU A 51 -13.26 5.06 5.69
CA LEU A 51 -13.91 3.78 5.41
C LEU A 51 -14.85 3.36 6.54
N PRO A 52 -15.99 2.71 6.21
CA PRO A 52 -16.90 2.16 7.22
C PRO A 52 -16.21 1.08 8.06
N ASP A 53 -16.77 0.79 9.25
CA ASP A 53 -16.28 -0.26 10.15
C ASP A 53 -16.62 -1.68 9.66
N TRP A 54 -16.17 -1.99 8.44
CA TRP A 54 -16.24 -3.31 7.84
C TRP A 54 -14.92 -4.05 8.04
N PRO A 55 -14.92 -5.39 8.10
CA PRO A 55 -13.68 -6.18 8.28
C PRO A 55 -12.56 -5.79 7.31
N VAL A 56 -12.93 -5.54 6.04
CA VAL A 56 -12.01 -5.13 4.96
C VAL A 56 -11.21 -3.86 5.30
N ARG A 57 -11.75 -2.94 6.11
CA ARG A 57 -11.04 -1.74 6.57
C ARG A 57 -9.79 -2.10 7.37
N SER A 58 -9.92 -3.06 8.28
CA SER A 58 -8.80 -3.49 9.12
C SER A 58 -7.69 -4.15 8.28
N SER A 59 -8.08 -4.95 7.28
CA SER A 59 -7.15 -5.59 6.34
C SER A 59 -6.47 -4.56 5.42
N LEU A 60 -7.19 -3.55 4.94
CA LEU A 60 -6.62 -2.43 4.19
C LEU A 60 -5.57 -1.66 5.00
N VAL A 61 -5.90 -1.28 6.25
CA VAL A 61 -4.97 -0.58 7.14
C VAL A 61 -3.74 -1.44 7.43
N ALA A 62 -3.93 -2.73 7.70
CA ALA A 62 -2.83 -3.64 8.00
C ALA A 62 -1.92 -3.85 6.78
N ALA A 63 -2.48 -4.05 5.58
CA ALA A 63 -1.71 -4.15 4.35
C ALA A 63 -0.97 -2.85 4.02
N ALA A 64 -1.60 -1.68 4.24
CA ALA A 64 -0.97 -0.39 4.05
C ALA A 64 0.24 -0.21 4.98
N ARG A 65 0.12 -0.56 6.27
CA ARG A 65 1.25 -0.50 7.22
C ARG A 65 2.44 -1.32 6.75
N GLU A 66 2.19 -2.57 6.34
CA GLU A 66 3.26 -3.45 5.83
C GLU A 66 3.90 -2.88 4.56
N LEU A 67 3.09 -2.32 3.66
CA LEU A 67 3.60 -1.74 2.42
C LEU A 67 4.52 -0.53 2.68
N LEU A 68 4.09 0.38 3.56
CA LEU A 68 4.88 1.56 3.92
C LEU A 68 6.19 1.15 4.62
N ALA A 69 6.13 0.16 5.50
CA ALA A 69 7.33 -0.39 6.13
C ALA A 69 8.26 -1.07 5.12
N LEU A 70 7.74 -1.71 4.07
CA LEU A 70 8.53 -2.28 2.99
C LEU A 70 9.24 -1.19 2.17
N GLU A 71 8.54 -0.09 1.83
CA GLU A 71 9.13 1.04 1.11
C GLU A 71 10.28 1.67 1.92
N GLU A 72 10.09 1.90 3.21
CA GLU A 72 11.13 2.39 4.12
C GLU A 72 12.31 1.42 4.20
N SER A 73 12.03 0.12 4.38
CA SER A 73 13.06 -0.93 4.44
C SER A 73 13.87 -0.98 3.13
N SER A 74 13.24 -0.77 1.97
CA SER A 74 13.92 -0.77 0.67
C SER A 74 14.91 0.38 0.52
N ALA A 75 14.57 1.56 1.04
CA ALA A 75 15.51 2.69 1.07
C ALA A 75 16.72 2.37 1.97
N ILE A 76 16.49 1.77 3.14
CA ILE A 76 17.56 1.36 4.08
C ILE A 76 18.46 0.29 3.45
N ALA A 77 17.87 -0.75 2.86
CA ALA A 77 18.60 -1.85 2.24
C ALA A 77 19.50 -1.37 1.09
N ARG A 78 19.00 -0.44 0.27
CA ARG A 78 19.81 0.20 -0.79
C ARG A 78 21.00 0.95 -0.19
N ALA A 79 20.78 1.72 0.88
CA ALA A 79 21.88 2.44 1.56
C ALA A 79 22.90 1.49 2.20
N ALA A 80 22.49 0.28 2.56
CA ALA A 80 23.35 -0.77 3.11
C ALA A 80 24.08 -1.60 2.04
N GLY A 81 23.91 -1.30 0.75
CA GLY A 81 24.62 -1.98 -0.34
C GLY A 81 23.91 -3.20 -0.93
N VAL A 82 22.62 -3.43 -0.61
CA VAL A 82 21.84 -4.46 -1.32
C VAL A 82 21.76 -4.11 -2.81
N PRO A 83 21.98 -5.08 -3.73
CA PRO A 83 22.03 -4.81 -5.17
C PRO A 83 20.82 -4.03 -5.68
N GLU A 84 21.09 -3.04 -6.54
CA GLU A 84 20.06 -2.19 -7.14
C GLU A 84 19.02 -2.99 -7.92
N THR A 85 19.42 -4.10 -8.55
CA THR A 85 18.49 -4.99 -9.28
C THR A 85 17.37 -5.52 -8.38
N ILE A 86 17.70 -5.90 -7.15
CA ILE A 86 16.74 -6.42 -6.17
C ILE A 86 15.88 -5.27 -5.64
N THR A 87 16.51 -4.19 -5.16
CA THR A 87 15.78 -3.07 -4.55
C THR A 87 14.88 -2.33 -5.55
N ASN A 88 15.28 -2.23 -6.83
CA ASN A 88 14.45 -1.64 -7.88
C ASN A 88 13.26 -2.52 -8.23
N ARG A 89 13.46 -3.84 -8.34
CA ARG A 89 12.35 -4.77 -8.59
C ARG A 89 11.37 -4.78 -7.42
N LEU A 90 11.88 -4.81 -6.19
CA LEU A 90 11.04 -4.71 -5.00
C LEU A 90 10.23 -3.40 -4.98
N ALA A 91 10.85 -2.27 -5.34
CA ALA A 91 10.15 -0.99 -5.44
C ALA A 91 9.04 -1.01 -6.51
N GLN A 92 9.26 -1.66 -7.66
CA GLN A 92 8.23 -1.82 -8.68
C GLN A 92 7.06 -2.69 -8.20
N GLU A 93 7.35 -3.81 -7.52
CA GLU A 93 6.31 -4.68 -6.97
C GLU A 93 5.55 -4.00 -5.83
N ALA A 94 6.23 -3.25 -4.96
CA ALA A 94 5.60 -2.43 -3.93
C ALA A 94 4.69 -1.36 -4.53
N GLN A 95 5.14 -0.65 -5.58
CA GLN A 95 4.31 0.33 -6.28
C GLN A 95 3.04 -0.31 -6.87
N THR A 96 3.18 -1.48 -7.50
CA THR A 96 2.04 -2.21 -8.08
C THR A 96 1.07 -2.68 -7.00
N ALA A 97 1.59 -3.21 -5.88
CA ALA A 97 0.80 -3.59 -4.71
C ALA A 97 0.06 -2.39 -4.11
N GLY A 98 0.74 -1.24 -4.00
CA GLY A 98 0.14 0.02 -3.58
C GLY A 98 -1.00 0.44 -4.48
N ASP A 99 -0.82 0.43 -5.80
CA ASP A 99 -1.87 0.80 -6.73
C ASP A 99 -3.11 -0.09 -6.64
N ALA A 100 -2.93 -1.40 -6.45
CA ALA A 100 -4.04 -2.32 -6.20
C ALA A 100 -4.73 -2.02 -4.85
N LEU A 101 -3.96 -1.78 -3.79
CA LEU A 101 -4.46 -1.44 -2.47
C LEU A 101 -5.28 -0.13 -2.46
N TRP A 102 -4.81 0.90 -3.18
CA TRP A 102 -5.51 2.18 -3.27
C TRP A 102 -6.79 2.09 -4.08
N ARG A 103 -6.82 1.26 -5.14
CA ARG A 103 -8.06 0.97 -5.88
C ARG A 103 -9.06 0.20 -5.02
N SER A 104 -8.59 -0.74 -4.20
CA SER A 104 -9.41 -1.45 -3.22
C SER A 104 -10.07 -0.47 -2.23
N ALA A 105 -9.31 0.48 -1.69
CA ALA A 105 -9.85 1.53 -0.82
C ALA A 105 -10.91 2.41 -1.53
N ASP A 106 -10.66 2.86 -2.76
CA ASP A 106 -11.64 3.59 -3.57
C ASP A 106 -12.94 2.80 -3.75
N ARG A 107 -12.82 1.51 -4.06
CA ARG A 107 -13.97 0.63 -4.28
C ARG A 107 -14.79 0.44 -3.02
N VAL A 108 -14.15 0.16 -1.88
CA VAL A 108 -14.83 0.01 -0.60
C VAL A 108 -15.55 1.31 -0.21
N ALA A 109 -14.90 2.46 -0.37
CA ALA A 109 -15.51 3.77 -0.13
C ALA A 109 -16.74 4.00 -1.03
N ALA A 110 -16.64 3.67 -2.32
CA ALA A 110 -17.74 3.79 -3.27
C ALA A 110 -18.91 2.85 -2.93
N SER A 111 -18.64 1.60 -2.57
CA SER A 111 -19.68 0.65 -2.14
C SER A 111 -20.38 1.12 -0.86
N ALA A 112 -19.64 1.69 0.09
CA ALA A 112 -20.21 2.24 1.32
C ALA A 112 -21.18 3.40 1.03
N ALA A 113 -20.84 4.28 0.09
CA ALA A 113 -21.66 5.42 -0.29
C ALA A 113 -23.04 5.03 -0.86
N GLN A 114 -23.15 3.85 -1.49
CA GLN A 114 -24.41 3.36 -2.06
C GLN A 114 -25.42 2.86 -1.01
N LYS A 115 -24.99 2.59 0.23
CA LYS A 115 -25.84 2.09 1.34
C LYS A 115 -26.60 0.78 1.02
N ILE A 116 -26.12 -0.03 0.08
CA ILE A 116 -26.75 -1.30 -0.30
C ILE A 116 -26.13 -2.44 0.52
N GLY A 117 -26.92 -3.08 1.38
CA GLY A 117 -26.49 -4.23 2.19
C GLY A 117 -26.82 -5.59 1.57
N SER A 118 -26.41 -5.85 0.32
CA SER A 118 -26.74 -7.12 -0.36
C SER A 118 -25.82 -8.27 0.08
N THR A 119 -26.33 -9.51 0.06
CA THR A 119 -25.52 -10.72 0.30
C THR A 119 -24.34 -10.82 -0.68
N ARG A 120 -24.54 -10.36 -1.93
CA ARG A 120 -23.49 -10.34 -2.95
C ARG A 120 -22.36 -9.37 -2.59
N LEU A 121 -22.70 -8.18 -2.08
CA LEU A 121 -21.70 -7.24 -1.58
C LEU A 121 -20.90 -7.85 -0.42
N GLN A 122 -21.57 -8.49 0.54
CA GLN A 122 -20.89 -9.13 1.67
C GLN A 122 -19.93 -10.24 1.22
N GLN A 123 -20.32 -11.04 0.23
CA GLN A 123 -19.43 -12.05 -0.37
C GLN A 123 -18.24 -11.41 -1.10
N GLY A 124 -18.46 -10.33 -1.85
CA GLY A 124 -17.39 -9.58 -2.51
C GLY A 124 -16.38 -9.00 -1.52
N LEU A 125 -16.87 -8.33 -0.47
CA LEU A 125 -16.04 -7.77 0.61
C LEU A 125 -15.24 -8.85 1.34
N LYS A 126 -15.82 -10.04 1.54
CA LYS A 126 -15.10 -11.18 2.15
C LYS A 126 -13.95 -11.66 1.26
N ARG A 127 -14.16 -11.80 -0.06
CA ARG A 127 -13.10 -12.20 -0.99
C ARG A 127 -11.98 -11.17 -1.05
N GLU A 128 -12.33 -9.89 -1.04
CA GLU A 128 -11.37 -8.79 -0.98
C GLU A 128 -10.56 -8.81 0.32
N ASP A 129 -11.22 -9.01 1.46
CA ASP A 129 -10.56 -9.15 2.76
C ASP A 129 -9.54 -10.30 2.77
N GLU A 130 -9.92 -11.47 2.24
CA GLU A 130 -9.04 -12.63 2.11
C GLU A 130 -7.86 -12.36 1.15
N ALA A 131 -8.09 -11.66 0.03
CA ALA A 131 -7.04 -11.27 -0.91
C ALA A 131 -6.06 -10.26 -0.29
N LEU A 132 -6.57 -9.26 0.44
CA LEU A 132 -5.75 -8.29 1.17
C LEU A 132 -4.90 -8.97 2.26
N ALA A 133 -5.46 -9.96 2.97
CA ALA A 133 -4.71 -10.74 3.95
C ALA A 133 -3.57 -11.56 3.31
N ARG A 134 -3.77 -12.10 2.10
CA ARG A 134 -2.71 -12.76 1.32
C ARG A 134 -1.63 -11.77 0.90
N LEU A 135 -2.03 -10.63 0.32
CA LEU A 135 -1.12 -9.57 -0.09
C LEU A 135 -0.26 -9.09 1.08
N ARG A 136 -0.87 -8.81 2.23
CA ARG A 136 -0.15 -8.39 3.46
C ARG A 136 0.95 -9.38 3.84
N ARG A 137 0.66 -10.69 3.81
CA ARG A 137 1.66 -11.72 4.13
C ARG A 137 2.81 -11.76 3.12
N SER A 138 2.53 -11.58 1.83
CA SER A 138 3.58 -11.49 0.80
C SER A 138 4.46 -10.25 0.98
N ILE A 139 3.87 -9.09 1.28
CA ILE A 139 4.62 -7.86 1.59
C ILE A 139 5.51 -8.07 2.81
N GLN A 140 4.95 -8.65 3.88
CA GLN A 140 5.70 -8.98 5.09
C GLN A 140 6.88 -9.92 4.79
N ALA A 141 6.67 -10.99 4.02
CA ALA A 141 7.72 -11.92 3.64
C ALA A 141 8.82 -11.25 2.78
N ALA A 142 8.44 -10.36 1.86
CA ALA A 142 9.40 -9.57 1.09
C ALA A 142 10.22 -8.62 1.98
N ARG A 143 9.60 -8.03 3.01
CA ARG A 143 10.32 -7.19 3.99
C ARG A 143 11.30 -8.00 4.83
N GLU A 144 10.87 -9.17 5.32
CA GLU A 144 11.71 -10.08 6.10
C GLU A 144 12.92 -10.53 5.27
N GLY A 145 12.71 -10.90 4.00
CA GLY A 145 13.81 -11.24 3.10
C GLY A 145 14.78 -10.10 2.83
N LEU A 146 14.25 -8.89 2.63
CA LEU A 146 15.09 -7.71 2.48
C LEU A 146 15.93 -7.42 3.74
N ALA A 147 15.39 -7.67 4.93
CA ALA A 147 16.13 -7.53 6.18
C ALA A 147 17.23 -8.61 6.29
N GLU A 148 16.94 -9.86 5.93
CA GLU A 148 17.92 -10.95 5.86
C GLU A 148 19.07 -10.63 4.90
N LEU A 149 18.77 -10.10 3.72
CA LEU A 149 19.77 -9.62 2.75
C LEU A 149 20.63 -8.50 3.33
N THR A 150 20.00 -7.53 3.98
CA THR A 150 20.68 -6.37 4.57
C THR A 150 21.67 -6.82 5.66
N LEU A 151 21.33 -7.87 6.43
CA LEU A 151 22.18 -8.41 7.49
C LEU A 151 23.29 -9.34 6.96
N SER A 152 23.03 -10.11 5.90
CA SER A 152 23.96 -11.13 5.40
C SER A 152 25.11 -10.56 4.57
N GLY A 153 24.97 -9.33 4.06
CA GLY A 153 25.98 -8.68 3.21
C GLY A 153 26.23 -9.42 1.89
N GLU A 154 27.28 -9.02 1.16
CA GLU A 154 27.57 -9.53 -0.20
C GLU A 154 27.92 -11.03 -0.25
N GLY A 155 28.29 -11.66 0.88
CA GLY A 155 28.88 -13.01 0.91
C GLY A 155 27.90 -14.19 1.06
N GLY A 156 26.62 -13.94 1.32
CA GLY A 156 25.62 -14.98 1.63
C GLY A 156 24.29 -14.84 0.90
N MET A 157 24.27 -14.13 -0.23
CA MET A 157 23.05 -13.72 -0.91
C MET A 157 22.36 -14.90 -1.62
N ASP A 158 21.32 -15.45 -1.00
CA ASP A 158 20.41 -16.41 -1.67
C ASP A 158 19.42 -15.66 -2.56
N LEU A 159 19.90 -15.29 -3.76
CA LEU A 159 19.12 -14.58 -4.77
C LEU A 159 17.91 -15.38 -5.27
N GLU A 160 17.94 -16.71 -5.20
CA GLU A 160 16.83 -17.54 -5.66
C GLU A 160 15.65 -17.44 -4.70
N THR A 161 15.90 -17.52 -3.39
CA THR A 161 14.86 -17.34 -2.37
C THR A 161 14.20 -15.97 -2.47
N GLU A 162 14.97 -14.91 -2.73
CA GLU A 162 14.45 -13.56 -2.91
C GLU A 162 13.63 -13.39 -4.19
N ASP A 163 14.08 -14.00 -5.30
CA ASP A 163 13.28 -14.01 -6.53
C ASP A 163 11.94 -14.72 -6.33
N MET A 164 11.90 -15.82 -5.59
CA MET A 164 10.65 -16.50 -5.25
C MET A 164 9.71 -15.60 -4.44
N ARG A 165 10.23 -14.90 -3.42
CA ARG A 165 9.45 -13.96 -2.58
C ARG A 165 8.87 -12.82 -3.42
N LEU A 166 9.65 -12.25 -4.34
CA LEU A 166 9.18 -11.21 -5.26
C LEU A 166 8.10 -11.71 -6.22
N ARG A 167 8.27 -12.93 -6.77
CA ARG A 167 7.23 -13.55 -7.62
C ARG A 167 5.94 -13.81 -6.85
N GLN A 168 6.04 -14.20 -5.57
CA GLN A 168 4.88 -14.40 -4.71
C GLN A 168 4.15 -13.08 -4.45
N LEU A 169 4.87 -11.99 -4.17
CA LEU A 169 4.28 -10.65 -4.06
C LEU A 169 3.54 -10.26 -5.34
N ALA A 170 4.20 -10.38 -6.49
CA ALA A 170 3.61 -10.10 -7.80
C ALA A 170 2.33 -10.91 -8.04
N GLN A 171 2.34 -12.20 -7.70
CA GLN A 171 1.18 -13.08 -7.86
C GLN A 171 0.02 -12.64 -6.95
N THR A 172 0.26 -12.37 -5.67
CA THR A 172 -0.81 -11.91 -4.77
C THR A 172 -1.37 -10.54 -5.14
N THR A 173 -0.55 -9.66 -5.74
CA THR A 173 -1.02 -8.38 -6.28
C THR A 173 -1.94 -8.59 -7.49
N ARG A 174 -1.63 -9.54 -8.37
CA ARG A 174 -2.50 -9.91 -9.49
C ARG A 174 -3.82 -10.50 -9.00
N GLU A 175 -3.79 -11.43 -8.05
CA GLU A 175 -5.01 -11.99 -7.45
C GLU A 175 -5.91 -10.90 -6.86
N LEU A 176 -5.33 -9.92 -6.15
CA LEU A 176 -6.11 -8.79 -5.65
C LEU A 176 -6.73 -8.02 -6.82
N THR A 177 -5.96 -7.72 -7.86
CA THR A 177 -6.44 -7.00 -9.05
C THR A 177 -7.57 -7.76 -9.77
N GLU A 178 -7.46 -9.08 -9.90
CA GLU A 178 -8.52 -9.93 -10.46
C GLU A 178 -9.80 -9.86 -9.64
N VAL A 179 -9.70 -9.94 -8.30
CA VAL A 179 -10.84 -9.72 -7.39
C VAL A 179 -11.40 -8.30 -7.53
N LEU A 180 -10.55 -7.31 -7.83
CA LEU A 180 -10.97 -5.94 -8.12
C LEU A 180 -11.85 -5.88 -9.38
N ASP A 181 -11.41 -6.51 -10.45
CA ASP A 181 -12.01 -6.46 -11.78
C ASP A 181 -13.28 -7.33 -11.90
N GLU A 182 -13.30 -8.53 -11.31
CA GLU A 182 -14.47 -9.42 -11.31
C GLU A 182 -15.70 -8.78 -10.69
N SER A 183 -15.49 -7.87 -9.72
CA SER A 183 -16.60 -7.18 -9.05
C SER A 183 -17.10 -5.95 -9.81
N ALA A 184 -16.38 -5.49 -10.85
CA ALA A 184 -16.76 -4.33 -11.67
C ALA A 184 -17.65 -4.69 -12.86
N THR A 185 -17.77 -5.98 -13.20
CA THR A 185 -18.52 -6.45 -14.39
C THR A 185 -20.01 -6.70 -14.09
N TYR A 186 -20.53 -6.21 -12.97
CA TYR A 186 -21.91 -6.46 -12.50
C TYR A 186 -22.57 -5.21 -11.93
#